data_AF-A0A7C3LYB8-F1
#
_entry.id   AF-A0A7C3LYB8-F1
#
_cell.length_a   1.000
_cell.length_b   1.000
_cell.length_c   1.000
_cell.angle_alpha   90.00
_cell.angle_beta   90.00
_cell.angle_gamma   90.00
#
_symmetry.space_group_name_H-M   'P 1'
#
loop_
_entity.id
_entity.type
_entity.pdbx_description
1 polymer ?
#
loop_
_entity_poly.entity_id
_entity_poly.type
_entity_poly.pdbx_seq_one_letter_code
_entity_poly.pdbx_strand_id
1 'polypeptide(L)'
;MATNVAIRGRVRPQLSPFARFTRYFLKPDLEGEPRILRWFIVLVVLAGAAFMALPLWWNIRTAFLDPSDYFHMPLYWFPPKPTLENFRRALQTPNLARGYLNTLILAAIRTVNALFVNLTAAYAFS
;
A
#
# COMPACT_ATOMS: atom_id res chain seq x y z
N MET A 1 -2.50 16.83 -62.47
CA MET A 1 -3.30 15.77 -61.82
C MET A 1 -2.33 14.82 -61.12
N ALA A 2 -1.89 15.19 -59.91
CA ALA A 2 -0.84 14.58 -59.07
C ALA A 2 -0.43 15.72 -58.12
N THR A 3 -0.33 15.66 -56.78
CA THR A 3 -0.27 14.57 -55.82
C THR A 3 -0.51 15.25 -54.46
N ASN A 4 -1.55 14.89 -53.71
CA ASN A 4 -1.72 15.33 -52.31
C ASN A 4 -1.69 14.08 -51.43
N VAL A 5 -0.50 13.50 -51.31
CA VAL A 5 -0.22 12.35 -50.45
C VAL A 5 0.69 12.82 -49.32
N ALA A 6 0.19 12.58 -48.11
CA ALA A 6 0.94 12.37 -46.88
C ALA A 6 1.77 13.53 -46.34
N ILE A 7 1.25 14.25 -45.33
CA ILE A 7 1.93 14.42 -44.03
C ILE A 7 0.86 14.54 -42.92
N ARG A 8 0.31 13.40 -42.46
CA ARG A 8 -0.32 13.34 -41.12
C ARG A 8 0.62 12.55 -40.22
N GLY A 9 1.70 13.21 -39.82
CA GLY A 9 2.58 12.69 -38.78
C GLY A 9 1.77 12.55 -37.50
N ARG A 10 1.51 11.31 -37.06
CA ARG A 10 0.86 11.06 -35.78
C ARG A 10 1.79 11.55 -34.68
N VAL A 11 1.48 12.72 -34.11
CA VAL A 11 2.11 13.21 -32.88
C VAL A 11 1.86 12.15 -31.82
N ARG A 12 2.90 11.41 -31.43
CA ARG A 12 2.78 10.45 -30.33
C ARG A 12 2.50 11.28 -29.06
N PRO A 13 1.45 10.98 -28.29
CA PRO A 13 1.14 11.76 -27.10
C PRO A 13 2.35 11.70 -26.14
N GLN A 14 2.91 12.87 -25.84
CA GLN A 14 4.02 13.02 -24.90
C GLN A 14 3.47 12.76 -23.50
N LEU A 15 3.54 11.51 -23.05
CA LEU A 15 3.04 11.11 -21.74
C LEU A 15 3.85 11.80 -20.63
N SER A 16 3.14 12.36 -19.66
CA SER A 16 3.76 12.90 -18.45
C SER A 16 4.59 11.81 -17.76
N PRO A 17 5.66 12.16 -17.03
CA PRO A 17 6.48 11.18 -16.31
C PRO A 17 5.67 10.25 -15.42
N PHE A 18 4.63 10.77 -14.76
CA PHE A 18 3.71 9.99 -13.93
C PHE A 18 2.90 8.96 -14.75
N ALA A 19 2.39 9.35 -15.93
CA ALA A 19 1.64 8.44 -16.80
C ALA A 19 2.53 7.32 -17.38
N ARG A 20 3.85 7.55 -17.50
CA ARG A 20 4.81 6.48 -17.83
C ARG A 20 5.02 5.54 -16.65
N PHE A 21 5.23 6.08 -15.46
CA PHE A 21 5.40 5.30 -14.23
C PHE A 21 4.21 4.35 -13.98
N THR A 22 2.98 4.86 -14.07
CA THR A 22 1.78 4.04 -13.86
C THR A 22 1.64 2.96 -14.92
N ARG A 23 2.02 3.22 -16.18
CA ARG A 23 2.05 2.19 -17.22
C ARG A 23 3.04 1.08 -16.90
N TYR A 24 4.27 1.42 -16.50
CA TYR A 24 5.29 0.42 -16.17
C TYR A 24 4.92 -0.45 -14.96
N PHE A 25 4.32 0.15 -13.92
CA PHE A 25 3.92 -0.58 -12.71
C PHE A 25 2.62 -1.38 -12.88
N LEU A 26 1.61 -0.83 -13.56
CA LEU A 26 0.27 -1.42 -13.63
C LEU A 26 0.07 -2.34 -14.84
N LYS A 27 0.78 -2.06 -15.94
CA LYS A 27 0.85 -2.91 -17.13
C LYS A 27 2.33 -3.26 -17.34
N PRO A 28 2.87 -4.22 -16.56
CA PRO A 28 4.17 -4.77 -16.90
C PRO A 28 4.07 -5.26 -18.35
N ASP A 29 4.85 -4.65 -19.24
CA ASP A 29 4.84 -4.92 -20.68
C ASP A 29 5.50 -6.28 -20.92
N LEU A 30 4.77 -7.31 -20.53
CA LEU A 30 5.18 -8.69 -20.66
C LEU A 30 4.90 -9.20 -22.07
N GLU A 31 4.31 -8.39 -22.96
CA GLU A 31 3.75 -8.82 -24.25
C GLU A 31 4.78 -9.48 -25.18
N GLY A 32 6.09 -9.23 -24.99
CA GLY A 32 7.20 -9.90 -25.68
C GLY A 32 7.84 -11.10 -24.96
N GLU A 33 7.53 -11.33 -23.68
CA GLU A 33 8.18 -12.37 -22.86
C GLU A 33 7.53 -13.76 -23.04
N PRO A 34 8.31 -14.86 -22.92
CA PRO A 34 7.79 -16.22 -23.04
C PRO A 34 6.72 -16.48 -21.97
N ARG A 35 5.68 -17.24 -22.33
CA ARG A 35 4.52 -17.50 -21.45
C ARG A 35 4.92 -18.00 -20.06
N ILE A 36 5.98 -18.80 -19.97
CA ILE A 36 6.51 -19.34 -18.71
C ILE A 36 7.01 -18.23 -17.76
N LEU A 37 7.69 -17.21 -18.29
CA LEU A 37 8.24 -16.12 -17.47
C LEU A 37 7.12 -15.24 -16.92
N ARG A 38 6.06 -15.01 -17.70
CA ARG A 38 4.89 -14.26 -17.22
C ARG A 38 4.22 -14.93 -16.04
N TRP A 39 3.97 -16.23 -16.14
CA TRP A 39 3.37 -17.01 -15.04
C TRP A 39 4.29 -17.04 -13.82
N PHE A 40 5.60 -17.16 -14.03
CA PHE A 40 6.58 -17.10 -12.95
C PHE A 40 6.52 -15.75 -12.21
N ILE A 41 6.51 -14.62 -12.92
CA ILE A 41 6.40 -13.28 -12.32
C ILE A 41 5.10 -13.14 -11.54
N VAL A 42 3.96 -13.56 -12.10
CA VAL A 42 2.67 -13.50 -11.42
C VAL A 42 2.68 -14.35 -10.15
N LEU A 43 3.23 -15.57 -10.20
CA LEU A 43 3.35 -16.43 -9.03
C LEU A 43 4.22 -15.81 -7.94
N VAL A 44 5.36 -15.20 -8.30
CA VAL A 44 6.24 -14.51 -7.34
C VAL A 44 5.52 -13.33 -6.68
N VAL A 45 4.79 -12.52 -7.45
CA VAL A 45 4.02 -11.38 -6.91
C VAL A 45 2.92 -11.88 -5.97
N LEU A 46 2.19 -12.93 -6.34
CA LEU A 46 1.14 -13.52 -5.50
C LEU A 46 1.71 -14.13 -4.21
N ALA A 47 2.86 -14.82 -4.30
CA ALA A 47 3.54 -15.37 -3.14
C ALA A 47 4.02 -14.26 -2.19
N GLY A 48 4.61 -13.19 -2.73
CA GLY A 48 5.01 -12.02 -1.96
C GLY A 48 3.81 -11.35 -1.26
N ALA A 49 2.69 -11.20 -1.97
CA ALA A 49 1.46 -10.65 -1.40
C ALA A 49 0.90 -11.53 -0.28
N ALA A 50 0.85 -12.86 -0.47
CA ALA A 50 0.41 -13.80 0.55
C ALA A 50 1.31 -13.78 1.79
N PHE A 51 2.63 -13.70 1.58
CA PHE A 51 3.61 -13.58 2.67
C PHE A 51 3.42 -12.29 3.47
N MET A 52 3.16 -11.17 2.80
CA MET A 52 2.83 -9.90 3.47
C MET A 52 1.47 -9.91 4.18
N ALA A 53 0.50 -10.68 3.67
CA ALA A 53 -0.82 -10.81 4.27
C ALA A 53 -0.80 -11.67 5.56
N LEU A 54 0.14 -12.61 5.69
CA LEU A 54 0.25 -13.50 6.85
C LEU A 54 0.40 -12.76 8.19
N PRO A 55 1.33 -11.79 8.38
CA PRO A 55 1.40 -11.03 9.62
C PRO A 55 0.16 -10.16 9.86
N LEU A 56 -0.50 -9.66 8.82
CA LEU A 56 -1.77 -8.94 8.98
C LEU A 56 -2.88 -9.87 9.48
N TRP A 57 -2.99 -11.06 8.89
CA TRP A 57 -3.89 -12.11 9.36
C TRP A 57 -3.62 -12.47 10.82
N TRP A 58 -2.34 -12.62 11.18
CA TRP A 58 -1.94 -12.93 12.55
C TRP A 58 -2.37 -11.85 13.55
N ASN A 59 -2.20 -10.57 13.21
CA ASN A 59 -2.63 -9.45 14.05
C ASN A 59 -4.17 -9.37 14.20
N ILE A 60 -4.91 -9.63 13.12
CA ILE A 60 -6.38 -9.67 13.17
C ILE A 60 -6.81 -10.82 14.09
N ARG A 61 -6.26 -12.02 13.87
CA ARG A 61 -6.52 -13.20 14.69
C ARG A 61 -6.28 -12.92 16.17
N THR A 62 -5.12 -12.37 16.54
CA THR A 62 -4.79 -12.09 17.95
C THR A 62 -5.68 -11.01 18.55
N ALA A 63 -6.15 -10.04 17.77
CA ALA A 63 -7.07 -9.02 18.27
C ALA A 63 -8.41 -9.60 18.76
N PHE A 64 -8.89 -10.69 18.15
CA PHE A 64 -10.15 -11.37 18.53
C PHE A 64 -9.96 -12.59 19.44
N LEU A 65 -8.72 -12.95 19.79
CA LEU A 65 -8.40 -14.14 20.59
C LEU A 65 -8.51 -13.85 22.09
N ASP A 66 -9.08 -14.76 22.87
CA ASP A 66 -9.11 -14.61 24.32
C ASP A 66 -7.69 -14.71 24.92
N PRO A 67 -7.31 -13.86 25.89
CA PRO A 67 -6.06 -13.96 26.66
C PRO A 67 -5.73 -15.36 27.18
N SER A 68 -6.72 -16.16 27.59
CA SER A 68 -6.51 -17.55 28.04
C SER A 68 -6.01 -18.46 26.93
N ASP A 69 -6.33 -18.13 25.68
CA ASP A 69 -6.10 -18.96 24.51
C ASP A 69 -4.83 -18.52 23.75
N TYR A 70 -3.99 -17.63 24.29
CA TYR A 70 -2.75 -17.22 23.60
C TYR A 70 -1.71 -18.33 23.54
N PHE A 71 -1.58 -19.13 24.61
CA PHE A 71 -0.55 -20.16 24.77
C PHE A 71 -1.08 -21.59 24.66
N HIS A 72 -2.29 -21.77 24.11
CA HIS A 72 -2.83 -23.11 23.91
C HIS A 72 -2.03 -23.88 22.84
N MET A 73 -1.99 -25.20 22.99
CA MET A 73 -1.36 -26.13 22.07
C MET A 73 -2.39 -27.21 21.71
N PRO A 74 -2.69 -27.46 20.43
CA PRO A 74 -2.12 -26.89 19.20
C PRO A 74 -2.66 -25.49 18.85
N LEU A 75 -1.84 -24.63 18.22
CA LEU A 75 -2.23 -23.26 17.82
C LEU A 75 -3.49 -23.23 16.91
N TYR A 76 -4.48 -22.43 17.32
CA TYR A 76 -5.72 -22.17 16.61
C TYR A 76 -5.42 -21.23 15.46
N TRP A 77 -5.62 -21.62 14.21
CA TRP A 77 -5.48 -20.69 13.08
C TRP A 77 -6.61 -19.66 13.02
N PHE A 78 -7.78 -20.01 13.56
CA PHE A 78 -8.96 -19.17 13.70
C PHE A 78 -9.41 -19.14 15.16
N PRO A 79 -9.82 -17.99 15.70
CA PRO A 79 -10.25 -17.89 17.10
C PRO A 79 -11.48 -18.79 17.35
N PRO A 80 -11.44 -19.71 18.33
CA PRO A 80 -12.55 -20.63 18.60
C PRO A 80 -13.78 -19.89 19.14
N LYS A 81 -13.54 -18.81 19.89
CA LYS A 81 -14.56 -17.90 20.43
C LYS A 81 -14.08 -16.47 20.17
N PRO A 82 -14.47 -15.84 19.04
CA PRO A 82 -14.09 -14.47 18.77
C PRO A 82 -14.71 -13.53 19.82
N THR A 83 -13.88 -12.74 20.49
CA THR A 83 -14.34 -11.77 21.51
C THR A 83 -13.93 -10.35 21.13
N LEU A 84 -14.70 -9.37 21.61
CA LEU A 84 -14.38 -7.94 21.49
C LEU A 84 -13.76 -7.38 22.77
N GLU A 85 -13.45 -8.23 23.73
CA GLU A 85 -12.98 -7.84 25.06
C GLU A 85 -11.61 -7.14 24.99
N ASN A 86 -10.73 -7.59 24.09
CA ASN A 86 -9.44 -6.93 23.85
C ASN A 86 -9.60 -5.48 23.39
N PHE A 87 -10.60 -5.19 22.54
CA PHE A 87 -10.90 -3.83 22.10
C PHE A 87 -11.45 -2.98 23.25
N ARG A 88 -12.33 -3.55 24.09
CA ARG A 88 -12.85 -2.86 25.29
C ARG A 88 -11.72 -2.51 26.25
N ARG A 89 -10.83 -3.46 26.55
CA ARG A 89 -9.65 -3.26 27.40
C ARG A 89 -8.69 -2.24 26.82
N ALA A 90 -8.44 -2.29 25.51
CA ALA A 90 -7.62 -1.29 24.83
C ALA A 90 -8.18 0.12 25.04
N LEU A 91 -9.48 0.33 24.80
CA LEU A 91 -10.13 1.64 24.96
C LEU A 91 -10.14 2.14 26.43
N GLN A 92 -10.12 1.24 27.40
CA GLN A 92 -10.03 1.57 28.83
C GLN A 92 -8.59 1.83 29.29
N THR A 93 -7.58 1.61 28.43
CA THR A 93 -6.18 1.81 28.79
C THR A 93 -5.91 3.29 29.09
N PRO A 94 -5.37 3.61 30.29
CA PRO A 94 -5.02 4.98 30.64
C PRO A 94 -4.07 5.59 29.60
N ASN A 95 -4.30 6.86 29.26
CA ASN A 95 -3.49 7.62 28.30
C ASN A 95 -3.54 7.17 26.83
N LEU A 96 -4.36 6.19 26.45
CA LEU A 96 -4.49 5.80 25.03
C LEU A 96 -4.87 7.00 24.16
N ALA A 97 -5.95 7.70 24.51
CA ALA A 97 -6.43 8.88 23.79
C ALA A 97 -5.38 10.01 23.73
N ARG A 98 -4.62 10.22 24.81
CA ARG A 98 -3.54 11.21 24.87
C ARG A 98 -2.38 10.82 23.93
N GLY A 99 -2.00 9.54 23.90
CA GLY A 99 -0.97 9.03 23.00
C GLY A 99 -1.33 9.21 21.52
N TYR A 100 -2.59 8.89 21.16
CA TYR A 100 -3.11 9.16 19.82
C TYR A 100 -3.10 10.65 19.48
N LEU A 101 -3.57 11.50 20.39
CA LEU A 101 -3.62 12.95 20.16
C LEU A 101 -2.23 13.56 19.99
N ASN A 102 -1.26 13.18 20.84
CA ASN A 102 0.12 13.64 20.73
C ASN A 102 0.75 13.27 19.38
N THR A 103 0.52 12.04 18.92
CA THR A 103 1.02 11.56 17.63
C THR A 103 0.35 12.28 16.47
N LEU A 104 -0.96 12.53 16.56
CA LEU A 104 -1.72 13.26 15.54
C LEU A 104 -1.24 14.70 15.41
N ILE A 105 -1.05 15.40 16.54
CA ILE A 105 -0.51 16.77 16.57
C ILE A 105 0.89 16.79 15.94
N LEU A 106 1.76 15.86 16.34
CA LEU A 106 3.11 15.77 15.82
C LEU A 106 3.14 15.49 14.32
N ALA A 107 2.28 14.59 13.83
CA ALA A 107 2.15 14.29 12.41
C ALA A 107 1.66 15.52 11.63
N ALA A 108 0.64 16.22 12.12
CA ALA A 108 0.11 17.42 11.48
C ALA A 108 1.16 18.53 11.36
N ILE A 109 1.88 18.82 12.45
CA ILE A 109 2.96 19.83 12.45
C ILE A 109 4.04 19.45 11.43
N ARG A 110 4.45 18.17 11.39
CA ARG A 110 5.44 17.69 10.42
C ARG A 110 4.97 17.85 8.99
N THR A 111 3.73 17.50 8.69
CA THR A 111 3.16 17.65 7.34
C THR A 111 3.10 19.12 6.92
N VAL A 112 2.63 20.01 7.79
CA VAL A 112 2.56 21.45 7.50
C VAL A 112 3.95 22.03 7.24
N ASN A 113 4.93 21.71 8.08
CA ASN A 113 6.30 22.16 7.90
C ASN A 113 6.91 21.62 6.59
N ALA A 114 6.76 20.33 6.32
CA ALA A 114 7.23 19.73 5.08
C ALA A 114 6.60 20.39 3.84
N LEU A 115 5.28 20.65 3.86
CA LEU A 115 4.62 21.35 2.77
C LEU A 115 5.14 22.78 2.61
N PHE A 116 5.28 23.53 3.71
CA PHE A 116 5.79 24.90 3.67
C PHE A 116 7.19 24.95 3.02
N VAL A 117 8.13 24.16 3.52
CA VAL A 117 9.51 24.12 3.01
C VAL A 117 9.55 23.65 1.56
N ASN A 118 8.83 22.57 1.23
CA ASN A 118 8.84 22.00 -0.12
C ASN A 118 8.22 22.98 -1.14
N LEU A 119 7.16 23.68 -0.79
CA LEU A 119 6.53 24.67 -1.68
C LEU A 119 7.44 25.88 -1.90
N THR A 120 8.06 26.41 -0.85
CA THR A 120 9.00 27.53 -0.97
C THR A 120 10.23 27.13 -1.81
N ALA A 121 10.79 25.94 -1.58
CA ALA A 121 11.91 25.43 -2.37
C ALA A 121 11.53 25.21 -3.84
N ALA A 122 10.35 24.64 -4.11
CA ALA A 122 9.86 24.45 -5.47
C ALA A 122 9.65 25.77 -6.21
N TYR A 123 9.13 26.80 -5.53
CA TYR A 123 8.98 28.14 -6.11
C TYR A 123 10.33 28.80 -6.40
N ALA A 124 11.33 28.62 -5.53
CA ALA A 124 12.67 29.18 -5.71
C ALA A 124 13.47 28.53 -6.86
N PHE A 125 13.17 27.26 -7.20
CA PHE A 125 13.81 26.54 -8.30
C PHE A 125 13.04 26.61 -9.63
N SER A 126 11.83 27.21 -9.64
CA SER A 126 11.04 27.43 -10.85
C SER A 126 11.36 28.76 -11.51
#